data_AF-A0A231HFY9-F1
#
_entry.id   AF-A0A231HFY9-F1
#
_cell.length_a   1.000
_cell.length_b   1.000
_cell.length_c   1.000
_cell.angle_alpha   90.00
_cell.angle_beta   90.00
_cell.angle_gamma   90.00
#
_symmetry.space_group_name_H-M   'P 1'
#
loop_
_entity.id
_entity.type
_entity.pdbx_description
1 polymer ?
#
loop_
_entity_poly.entity_id
_entity_poly.type
_entity_poly.pdbx_seq_one_letter_code
_entity_poly.pdbx_strand_id
1 'polypeptide(L)'
;MRQSLLRFKLPETQRLTTSKFKDLVTKACSANSVVPESFFHYANGRPIPDSQPDFRFVGGRRWVGILSTSGNTQALLAVSGTVSMALSKELATAIPMDLQKPEFGLEESVFPYRYYFRDLVYRKGNTWKGTNEELVTRLVINVLQRERDQRGMDFPGLEVGAVEPRQYASADAQFLKERLAITVHDCDELGLRLTFADGQTNRYARLLRGSFSMNAKLSGIWQAGNLQSRGYGRLIRIVGGVHDAA
;
A
#
# COMPACT_ATOMS: atom_id res chain seq x y z
N MET A 1 14.14 -7.21 4.88
CA MET A 1 14.12 -6.98 3.41
C MET A 1 14.26 -5.48 3.13
N ARG A 2 14.66 -5.04 1.93
CA ARG A 2 14.77 -3.59 1.61
C ARG A 2 13.77 -3.15 0.55
N GLN A 3 13.01 -2.11 0.87
CA GLN A 3 12.21 -1.37 -0.10
C GLN A 3 13.07 -0.25 -0.70
N SER A 4 12.62 0.36 -1.79
CA SER A 4 13.19 1.60 -2.32
C SER A 4 12.08 2.61 -2.56
N LEU A 5 12.23 3.83 -2.09
CA LEU A 5 11.23 4.89 -2.18
C LEU A 5 11.85 6.12 -2.83
N LEU A 6 11.32 6.50 -3.98
CA LEU A 6 11.58 7.81 -4.57
C LEU A 6 10.57 8.81 -4.01
N ARG A 7 11.01 9.68 -3.11
CA ARG A 7 10.16 10.62 -2.36
C ARG A 7 10.33 12.04 -2.90
N PHE A 8 9.21 12.72 -3.09
CA PHE A 8 9.13 14.11 -3.51
C PHE A 8 8.49 14.95 -2.41
N LYS A 9 9.18 15.99 -1.96
CA LYS A 9 8.68 16.88 -0.90
C LYS A 9 7.79 17.97 -1.52
N LEU A 10 6.53 18.02 -1.11
CA LEU A 10 5.60 19.03 -1.58
C LEU A 10 5.76 20.35 -0.82
N PRO A 11 5.52 21.51 -1.46
CA PRO A 11 5.41 22.80 -0.77
C PRO A 11 4.35 22.76 0.32
N GLU A 12 4.53 23.52 1.42
CA GLU A 12 3.62 23.46 2.56
C GLU A 12 2.18 23.90 2.23
N THR A 13 2.03 24.78 1.24
CA THR A 13 0.76 25.35 0.77
C THR A 13 0.04 24.45 -0.23
N GLN A 14 0.69 23.41 -0.74
CA GLN A 14 0.16 22.59 -1.82
C GLN A 14 -0.11 21.15 -1.35
N ARG A 15 -1.06 20.49 -2.01
CA ARG A 15 -1.39 19.08 -1.76
C ARG A 15 -1.61 18.37 -3.08
N LEU A 16 -1.05 17.17 -3.18
CA LEU A 16 -1.26 16.27 -4.31
C LEU A 16 -1.68 14.91 -3.77
N THR A 17 -2.82 14.38 -4.25
CA THR A 17 -3.25 13.03 -3.86
C THR A 17 -2.43 11.98 -4.59
N THR A 18 -2.27 10.79 -4.00
CA THR A 18 -1.50 9.70 -4.62
C THR A 18 -2.08 9.25 -5.97
N SER A 19 -3.41 9.35 -6.13
CA SER A 19 -4.07 9.03 -7.40
C SER A 19 -3.76 10.08 -8.47
N LYS A 20 -3.88 11.39 -8.16
CA LYS A 20 -3.47 12.45 -9.09
C LYS A 20 -1.98 12.38 -9.43
N PHE A 21 -1.15 12.07 -8.42
CA PHE A 21 0.28 11.85 -8.63
C PHE A 21 0.54 10.68 -9.58
N LYS A 22 -0.11 9.53 -9.38
CA LYS A 22 -0.01 8.40 -10.31
C LYS A 22 -0.39 8.81 -11.73
N ASP A 23 -1.53 9.46 -11.89
CA ASP A 23 -2.02 9.85 -13.22
C ASP A 23 -1.05 10.82 -13.92
N LEU A 24 -0.47 11.77 -13.18
CA LEU A 24 0.58 12.67 -13.66
C LEU A 24 1.84 11.91 -14.11
N VAL A 25 2.32 10.98 -13.29
CA VAL A 25 3.50 10.17 -13.63
C VAL A 25 3.23 9.26 -14.83
N THR A 26 2.07 8.61 -14.89
CA THR A 26 1.66 7.80 -16.04
C THR A 26 1.67 8.64 -17.31
N LYS A 27 1.06 9.83 -17.30
CA LYS A 27 1.06 10.73 -18.46
C LYS A 27 2.48 11.13 -18.89
N ALA A 28 3.33 11.51 -17.93
CA ALA A 28 4.68 11.99 -18.22
C ALA A 28 5.63 10.89 -18.72
N CYS A 29 5.55 9.69 -18.14
CA CYS A 29 6.41 8.56 -18.50
C CYS A 29 5.94 7.83 -19.76
N SER A 30 4.63 7.67 -19.97
CA SER A 30 4.10 7.02 -21.18
C SER A 30 4.33 7.84 -22.44
N ALA A 31 4.29 9.18 -22.35
CA ALA A 31 4.58 10.07 -23.48
C ALA A 31 6.03 9.95 -23.99
N ASN A 32 6.94 9.49 -23.12
CA ASN A 32 8.38 9.42 -23.38
C ASN A 32 8.91 7.97 -23.37
N SER A 33 8.03 6.96 -23.29
CA SER A 33 8.39 5.53 -23.21
C SER A 33 9.48 5.20 -22.19
N VAL A 34 9.49 5.90 -21.05
CA VAL A 34 10.57 5.81 -20.03
C VAL A 34 10.55 4.47 -19.31
N VAL A 35 9.36 3.90 -19.10
CA VAL A 35 9.14 2.65 -18.37
C VAL A 35 8.02 1.83 -19.03
N PRO A 36 8.05 0.49 -18.90
CA PRO A 36 6.99 -0.38 -19.40
C PRO A 36 5.66 -0.19 -18.65
N GLU A 37 4.55 -0.63 -19.26
CA GLU A 37 3.21 -0.58 -18.64
C GLU A 37 3.13 -1.30 -17.29
N SER A 38 3.96 -2.33 -17.10
CA SER A 38 4.04 -3.11 -15.85
C SER A 38 4.47 -2.25 -14.66
N PHE A 39 5.20 -1.15 -14.88
CA PHE A 39 5.52 -0.15 -13.86
C PHE A 39 4.27 0.48 -13.25
N PHE A 40 3.20 0.62 -14.04
CA PHE A 40 1.91 1.16 -13.59
C PHE A 40 0.92 0.08 -13.14
N HIS A 41 1.37 -1.18 -13.13
CA HIS A 41 0.58 -2.39 -12.89
C HIS A 41 -0.47 -2.65 -13.98
N TYR A 42 -0.07 -2.47 -15.24
CA TYR A 42 -0.85 -2.78 -16.43
C TYR A 42 -0.12 -3.79 -17.32
N ALA A 43 -0.89 -4.58 -18.06
CA ALA A 43 -0.44 -5.39 -19.17
C ALA A 43 -1.53 -5.37 -20.26
N ASN A 44 -1.13 -5.06 -21.50
CA ASN A 44 -2.04 -4.97 -22.65
C ASN A 44 -3.20 -4.00 -22.40
N GLY A 45 -2.90 -2.83 -21.81
CA GLY A 45 -3.90 -1.81 -21.47
C GLY A 45 -4.88 -2.18 -20.36
N ARG A 46 -4.71 -3.33 -19.69
CA ARG A 46 -5.58 -3.79 -18.59
C ARG A 46 -4.81 -3.90 -17.27
N PRO A 47 -5.43 -3.64 -16.11
CA PRO A 47 -4.80 -3.91 -14.82
C PRO A 47 -4.45 -5.39 -14.72
N ILE A 48 -3.25 -5.70 -14.22
CA ILE A 48 -2.81 -7.09 -14.04
C ILE A 48 -3.67 -7.73 -12.92
N PRO A 49 -4.48 -8.75 -13.20
CA PRO A 49 -5.33 -9.37 -12.19
C PRO A 49 -4.48 -10.14 -11.18
N ASP A 50 -4.98 -10.21 -9.94
CA ASP A 50 -4.49 -11.11 -8.88
C ASP A 50 -2.99 -11.08 -8.56
N SER A 51 -2.28 -10.04 -9.00
CA SER A 51 -0.86 -9.82 -8.69
C SER A 51 -0.69 -8.59 -7.81
N GLN A 52 0.39 -8.56 -7.04
CA GLN A 52 0.73 -7.39 -6.23
C GLN A 52 1.57 -6.42 -7.07
N PRO A 53 1.26 -5.12 -7.07
CA PRO A 53 2.10 -4.14 -7.75
C PRO A 53 3.45 -4.04 -7.07
N ASP A 54 4.53 -4.26 -7.82
CA ASP A 54 5.88 -3.98 -7.34
C ASP A 54 6.05 -2.47 -7.08
N PHE A 55 5.63 -1.65 -8.04
CA PHE A 55 5.65 -0.19 -7.95
C PHE A 55 4.32 0.36 -7.45
N ARG A 56 4.38 1.16 -6.38
CA ARG A 56 3.20 1.73 -5.72
C ARG A 56 3.37 3.22 -5.53
N PHE A 57 2.32 3.96 -5.81
CA PHE A 57 2.32 5.41 -5.66
C PHE A 57 1.81 5.74 -4.26
N VAL A 58 2.70 6.18 -3.39
CA VAL A 58 2.41 6.41 -1.96
C VAL A 58 2.61 7.89 -1.63
N GLY A 59 2.09 8.34 -0.48
CA GLY A 59 2.18 9.74 -0.11
C GLY A 59 1.55 10.08 1.22
N GLY A 60 1.81 11.29 1.66
CA GLY A 60 1.28 11.91 2.88
C GLY A 60 0.80 13.33 2.61
N ARG A 61 0.60 14.12 3.67
CA ARG A 61 0.12 15.51 3.54
C ARG A 61 1.10 16.42 2.78
N ARG A 62 2.40 16.18 2.94
CA ARG A 62 3.49 17.06 2.45
C ARG A 62 4.48 16.32 1.54
N TRP A 63 4.09 15.16 1.02
CA TRP A 63 4.96 14.37 0.16
C TRP A 63 4.17 13.37 -0.69
N VAL A 64 4.73 13.03 -1.83
CA VAL A 64 4.31 11.90 -2.68
C VAL A 64 5.54 11.12 -3.11
N GLY A 65 5.37 9.87 -3.54
CA GLY A 65 6.51 9.06 -3.94
C GLY A 65 6.14 7.77 -4.63
N ILE A 66 7.16 7.13 -5.21
CA ILE A 66 7.06 5.84 -5.88
C ILE A 66 7.87 4.84 -5.08
N LEU A 67 7.18 3.84 -4.54
CA LEU A 67 7.75 2.73 -3.78
C LEU A 67 7.97 1.55 -4.72
N SER A 68 9.18 1.02 -4.80
CA SER A 68 9.43 -0.34 -5.31
C SER A 68 9.50 -1.30 -4.14
N THR A 69 8.63 -2.30 -4.16
CA THR A 69 8.52 -3.28 -3.08
C THR A 69 9.68 -4.29 -3.15
N SER A 70 10.18 -4.61 -4.34
CA SER A 70 11.36 -5.44 -4.60
C SER A 70 12.69 -4.72 -4.34
N GLY A 71 12.66 -3.41 -4.14
CA GLY A 71 13.87 -2.60 -3.98
C GLY A 71 14.56 -2.23 -5.30
N ASN A 72 13.83 -2.26 -6.42
CA ASN A 72 14.34 -1.90 -7.75
C ASN A 72 14.64 -0.39 -7.86
N THR A 73 15.82 -0.02 -7.38
CA THR A 73 16.30 1.37 -7.41
C THR A 73 16.54 1.88 -8.83
N GLN A 74 16.98 1.03 -9.76
CA GLN A 74 17.30 1.43 -11.14
C GLN A 74 16.05 1.95 -11.87
N ALA A 75 14.93 1.24 -11.76
CA ALA A 75 13.67 1.69 -12.36
C ALA A 75 13.16 3.01 -11.77
N LEU A 76 13.37 3.23 -10.46
CA LEU A 76 13.03 4.50 -9.81
C LEU A 76 13.90 5.66 -10.32
N LEU A 77 15.21 5.43 -10.46
CA LEU A 77 16.12 6.44 -10.99
C LEU A 77 15.81 6.77 -12.46
N ALA A 78 15.43 5.78 -13.27
CA ALA A 78 15.05 5.98 -14.66
C ALA A 78 13.88 6.96 -14.84
N VAL A 79 12.90 6.97 -13.93
CA VAL A 79 11.75 7.90 -13.99
C VAL A 79 11.98 9.24 -13.29
N SER A 80 13.03 9.35 -12.46
CA SER A 80 13.20 10.45 -11.51
C SER A 80 13.20 11.84 -12.15
N GLY A 81 13.96 12.05 -13.23
CA GLY A 81 14.03 13.32 -13.96
C GLY A 81 12.69 13.72 -14.57
N THR A 82 12.05 12.78 -15.28
CA THR A 82 10.74 12.98 -15.91
C THR A 82 9.66 13.33 -14.88
N VAL A 83 9.65 12.63 -13.74
CA VAL A 83 8.68 12.88 -12.67
C VAL A 83 8.94 14.22 -11.99
N SER A 84 10.20 14.54 -11.71
CA SER A 84 10.58 15.82 -11.09
C SER A 84 10.17 17.01 -11.97
N MET A 85 10.40 16.93 -13.28
CA MET A 85 9.96 17.94 -14.23
C MET A 85 8.43 18.07 -14.29
N ALA A 86 7.71 16.94 -14.37
CA ALA A 86 6.25 16.94 -14.44
C ALA A 86 5.63 17.53 -13.17
N LEU A 87 6.14 17.16 -11.99
CA LEU A 87 5.72 17.73 -10.71
C LEU A 87 6.05 19.22 -10.62
N SER A 88 7.25 19.62 -11.02
CA SER A 88 7.67 21.02 -10.93
C SER A 88 6.82 21.92 -11.83
N LYS A 89 6.42 21.41 -13.00
CA LYS A 89 5.47 22.07 -13.91
C LYS A 89 4.06 22.16 -13.31
N GLU A 90 3.53 21.06 -12.78
CA GLU A 90 2.19 21.01 -12.17
C GLU A 90 2.06 21.95 -10.96
N LEU A 91 3.15 22.05 -10.18
CA LEU A 91 3.18 22.76 -8.90
C LEU A 91 3.81 24.16 -9.01
N ALA A 92 4.26 24.54 -10.20
CA ALA A 92 4.95 25.80 -10.52
C ALA A 92 6.13 26.12 -9.57
N THR A 93 6.87 25.09 -9.16
CA THR A 93 7.97 25.23 -8.20
C THR A 93 8.92 24.03 -8.27
N ALA A 94 10.20 24.23 -7.95
CA ALA A 94 11.16 23.14 -7.92
C ALA A 94 10.82 22.18 -6.75
N ILE A 95 10.78 20.87 -7.04
CA ILE A 95 10.39 19.86 -6.07
C ILE A 95 11.61 19.07 -5.59
N PRO A 96 11.99 19.19 -4.30
CA PRO A 96 13.07 18.38 -3.73
C PRO A 96 12.72 16.90 -3.81
N MET A 97 13.70 16.10 -4.20
CA MET A 97 13.58 14.66 -4.38
C MET A 97 14.64 13.94 -3.54
N ASP A 98 14.26 12.81 -2.95
CA ASP A 98 15.13 11.95 -2.16
C ASP A 98 14.89 10.47 -2.51
N LEU A 99 15.94 9.66 -2.49
CA LEU A 99 15.86 8.22 -2.69
C LEU A 99 16.17 7.52 -1.37
N GLN A 100 15.14 6.93 -0.78
CA GLN A 100 15.21 6.26 0.51
C GLN A 100 15.21 4.73 0.33
N LYS A 101 15.87 4.02 1.25
CA LYS A 101 15.88 2.55 1.30
C LYS A 101 15.35 2.06 2.64
N PRO A 102 14.04 2.24 2.92
CA PRO A 102 13.48 1.87 4.20
C PRO A 102 13.62 0.35 4.41
N GLU A 103 13.96 -0.01 5.64
CA GLU A 103 13.92 -1.40 6.07
C GLU A 103 12.47 -1.87 6.11
N PHE A 104 12.21 -3.00 5.45
CA PHE A 104 10.92 -3.63 5.40
C PHE A 104 10.95 -4.91 6.21
N GLY A 105 10.07 -4.98 7.21
CA GLY A 105 10.03 -6.10 8.14
C GLY A 105 8.87 -6.01 9.11
N LEU A 106 8.71 -7.10 9.84
CA LEU A 106 7.77 -7.26 10.93
C LEU A 106 8.55 -7.84 12.12
N GLU A 107 8.36 -7.24 13.29
CA GLU A 107 8.98 -7.65 14.55
C GLU A 107 7.85 -7.93 15.53
N GLU A 108 7.75 -9.15 16.06
CA GLU A 108 6.77 -9.46 17.10
C GLU A 108 7.00 -8.62 18.34
N SER A 109 5.93 -8.29 19.06
CA SER A 109 6.03 -7.56 20.31
C SER A 109 5.04 -8.04 21.34
N VAL A 110 5.49 -8.04 22.60
CA VAL A 110 4.60 -8.30 23.75
C VAL A 110 3.59 -7.17 23.94
N PHE A 111 3.91 -5.95 23.47
CA PHE A 111 3.04 -4.78 23.60
C PHE A 111 2.34 -4.45 22.28
N PRO A 112 1.07 -4.02 22.33
CA PRO A 112 0.35 -3.66 21.13
C PRO A 112 0.87 -2.35 20.53
N TYR A 113 1.17 -2.38 19.24
CA TYR A 113 1.43 -1.19 18.43
C TYR A 113 0.14 -0.76 17.75
N ARG A 114 -0.16 0.53 17.80
CA ARG A 114 -1.34 1.10 17.13
C ARG A 114 -1.00 1.62 15.73
N TYR A 115 -1.90 1.34 14.80
CA TYR A 115 -1.79 1.71 13.40
C TYR A 115 -3.07 2.37 12.93
N TYR A 116 -2.91 3.39 12.09
CA TYR A 116 -3.96 3.97 11.28
C TYR A 116 -3.92 3.32 9.90
N PHE A 117 -5.08 2.84 9.40
CA PHE A 117 -5.20 2.43 8.01
C PHE A 117 -5.89 3.54 7.23
N ARG A 118 -5.15 4.11 6.28
CA ARG A 118 -5.64 5.17 5.42
C ARG A 118 -6.21 4.58 4.14
N ASP A 119 -7.49 4.87 3.89
CA ASP A 119 -8.12 4.62 2.60
C ASP A 119 -7.99 3.15 2.19
N LEU A 120 -8.34 2.22 3.08
CA LEU A 120 -8.24 0.78 2.83
C LEU A 120 -9.40 0.32 1.94
N VAL A 121 -9.08 -0.16 0.74
CA VAL A 121 -10.09 -0.46 -0.27
C VAL A 121 -10.40 -1.95 -0.31
N TYR A 122 -11.69 -2.30 -0.38
CA TYR A 122 -12.16 -3.65 -0.67
C TYR A 122 -13.03 -3.67 -1.93
N ARG A 123 -12.52 -4.35 -2.97
CA ARG A 123 -13.16 -4.53 -4.29
C ARG A 123 -13.65 -5.97 -4.40
N LYS A 124 -14.90 -6.27 -4.02
CA LYS A 124 -15.51 -7.56 -4.37
C LYS A 124 -16.98 -7.42 -4.73
N GLY A 125 -17.38 -8.14 -5.79
CA GLY A 125 -18.69 -8.09 -6.43
C GLY A 125 -19.81 -8.86 -5.73
N ASN A 126 -19.57 -9.43 -4.56
CA ASN A 126 -20.61 -9.94 -3.65
C ASN A 126 -20.36 -9.31 -2.28
N THR A 127 -21.38 -8.62 -1.76
CA THR A 127 -21.37 -7.84 -0.52
C THR A 127 -20.71 -8.63 0.61
N TRP A 128 -19.67 -8.04 1.21
CA TRP A 128 -19.15 -8.53 2.48
C TRP A 128 -20.29 -8.62 3.49
N LYS A 129 -20.47 -9.79 4.12
CA LYS A 129 -21.58 -10.05 5.06
C LYS A 129 -21.17 -9.96 6.54
N GLY A 130 -19.88 -9.84 6.82
CA GLY A 130 -19.36 -9.71 8.19
C GLY A 130 -19.32 -8.26 8.67
N THR A 131 -18.72 -8.04 9.83
CA THR A 131 -18.47 -6.69 10.36
C THR A 131 -17.29 -6.02 9.66
N ASN A 132 -17.19 -4.70 9.77
CA ASN A 132 -16.03 -3.98 9.23
C ASN A 132 -14.73 -4.31 9.98
N GLU A 133 -14.83 -4.64 11.27
CA GLU A 133 -13.70 -5.14 12.06
C GLU A 133 -13.18 -6.46 11.48
N GLU A 134 -14.05 -7.45 11.25
CA GLU A 134 -13.66 -8.72 10.64
C GLU A 134 -13.01 -8.53 9.26
N LEU A 135 -13.53 -7.58 8.47
CA LEU A 135 -12.98 -7.25 7.15
C LEU A 135 -11.57 -6.65 7.25
N VAL A 136 -11.38 -5.68 8.14
CA VAL A 136 -10.06 -5.04 8.35
C VAL A 136 -9.06 -6.07 8.84
N THR A 137 -9.41 -6.85 9.88
CA THR A 137 -8.55 -7.90 10.41
C THR A 137 -8.16 -8.90 9.32
N ARG A 138 -9.12 -9.35 8.51
CA ARG A 138 -8.85 -10.23 7.37
C ARG A 138 -7.90 -9.59 6.37
N LEU A 139 -8.08 -8.32 6.03
CA LEU A 139 -7.23 -7.64 5.04
C LEU A 139 -5.82 -7.39 5.54
N VAL A 140 -5.64 -7.13 6.84
CA VAL A 140 -4.33 -7.05 7.49
C VAL A 140 -3.65 -8.43 7.48
N ILE A 141 -4.33 -9.48 7.93
CA ILE A 141 -3.79 -10.85 7.92
C ILE A 141 -3.39 -11.29 6.51
N ASN A 142 -4.23 -11.02 5.50
CA ASN A 142 -3.94 -11.38 4.12
C ASN A 142 -2.65 -10.72 3.60
N VAL A 143 -2.35 -9.47 3.98
CA VAL A 143 -1.07 -8.86 3.58
C VAL A 143 0.09 -9.50 4.33
N LEU A 144 -0.04 -9.78 5.62
CA LEU A 144 1.01 -10.44 6.39
C LEU A 144 1.36 -11.82 5.82
N GLN A 145 0.35 -12.67 5.59
CA GLN A 145 0.50 -13.99 4.96
C GLN A 145 1.10 -13.88 3.56
N ARG A 146 0.61 -12.96 2.73
CA ARG A 146 1.16 -12.80 1.39
C ARG A 146 2.63 -12.42 1.41
N GLU A 147 3.01 -11.49 2.28
CA GLU A 147 4.39 -11.04 2.35
C GLU A 147 5.28 -12.13 2.99
N ARG A 148 4.76 -13.00 3.88
CA ARG A 148 5.43 -14.26 4.25
C ARG A 148 5.70 -15.12 3.01
N ASP A 149 4.64 -15.48 2.29
CA ASP A 149 4.68 -16.47 1.23
C ASP A 149 5.53 -16.02 0.04
N GLN A 150 5.47 -14.73 -0.31
CA GLN A 150 6.18 -14.20 -1.48
C GLN A 150 7.63 -13.82 -1.20
N ARG A 151 7.97 -13.50 0.06
CA ARG A 151 9.27 -12.89 0.40
C ARG A 151 10.04 -13.66 1.46
N GLY A 152 9.49 -14.77 1.94
CA GLY A 152 10.07 -15.55 3.02
C GLY A 152 10.22 -14.73 4.30
N MET A 153 9.33 -13.77 4.56
CA MET A 153 9.36 -13.05 5.83
C MET A 153 9.04 -14.04 6.94
N ASP A 154 9.97 -14.17 7.89
CA ASP A 154 9.78 -15.05 9.03
C ASP A 154 8.72 -14.45 9.97
N PHE A 155 7.72 -15.25 10.28
CA PHE A 155 6.77 -14.97 11.33
C PHE A 155 7.09 -16.00 12.42
N PRO A 156 7.74 -15.58 13.52
CA PRO A 156 8.15 -16.49 14.57
C PRO A 156 6.98 -17.42 14.94
N GLY A 157 7.23 -18.73 15.06
CA GLY A 157 6.25 -19.73 15.47
C GLY A 157 5.06 -19.99 14.53
N LEU A 158 5.14 -19.58 13.26
CA LEU A 158 4.45 -20.23 12.15
C LEU A 158 5.42 -21.29 11.60
N GLU A 159 5.53 -22.44 12.27
CA GLU A 159 6.39 -23.52 11.76
C GLU A 159 5.90 -23.92 10.36
N VAL A 160 6.83 -23.85 9.40
CA VAL A 160 6.62 -24.26 8.00
C VAL A 160 6.57 -25.79 7.97
N GLY A 161 5.45 -26.35 8.44
CA GLY A 161 5.22 -27.78 8.56
C GLY A 161 4.11 -28.27 7.62
N ALA A 162 4.49 -28.58 6.38
CA ALA A 162 3.99 -29.74 5.61
C ALA A 162 2.51 -29.88 5.23
N VAL A 163 1.75 -28.82 4.89
CA VAL A 163 0.39 -29.05 4.36
C VAL A 163 -0.01 -28.07 3.25
N GLU A 164 -0.79 -28.57 2.28
CA GLU A 164 -1.05 -27.93 1.00
C GLU A 164 -1.77 -26.55 1.06
N PRO A 165 -1.45 -25.61 0.15
CA PRO A 165 -1.91 -24.21 0.17
C PRO A 165 -3.43 -23.97 0.14
N ARG A 166 -4.26 -24.98 -0.14
CA ARG A 166 -5.70 -24.80 -0.42
C ARG A 166 -6.62 -25.00 0.80
N GLN A 167 -6.14 -25.57 1.91
CA GLN A 167 -6.95 -25.81 3.11
C GLN A 167 -6.68 -24.85 4.28
N TYR A 168 -5.71 -23.92 4.16
CA TYR A 168 -5.19 -23.09 5.26
C TYR A 168 -5.77 -21.68 5.42
N ALA A 169 -6.59 -21.21 4.49
CA ALA A 169 -6.96 -19.79 4.48
C ALA A 169 -7.73 -19.34 5.74
N SER A 170 -8.39 -20.24 6.47
CA SER A 170 -9.10 -19.93 7.72
C SER A 170 -8.30 -20.22 8.99
N ALA A 171 -7.59 -21.36 9.06
CA ALA A 171 -6.86 -21.76 10.27
C ALA A 171 -5.63 -20.87 10.52
N ASP A 172 -4.82 -20.59 9.49
CA ASP A 172 -3.68 -19.67 9.61
C ASP A 172 -4.13 -18.25 9.94
N ALA A 173 -5.28 -17.84 9.40
CA ALA A 173 -5.82 -16.52 9.65
C ALA A 173 -6.28 -16.38 11.11
N GLN A 174 -6.94 -17.40 11.66
CA GLN A 174 -7.34 -17.41 13.06
C GLN A 174 -6.11 -17.45 13.99
N PHE A 175 -5.12 -18.30 13.69
CA PHE A 175 -3.87 -18.37 14.44
C PHE A 175 -3.13 -17.02 14.47
N LEU A 176 -2.97 -16.38 13.30
CA LEU A 176 -2.34 -15.05 13.22
C LEU A 176 -3.15 -13.99 13.95
N LYS A 177 -4.48 -14.04 13.87
CA LYS A 177 -5.36 -13.12 14.60
C LYS A 177 -5.14 -13.21 16.11
N GLU A 178 -5.11 -14.42 16.64
CA GLU A 178 -4.93 -14.70 18.07
C GLU A 178 -3.52 -14.33 18.54
N ARG A 179 -2.50 -14.78 17.81
CA ARG A 179 -1.09 -14.52 18.13
C ARG A 179 -0.74 -13.03 18.08
N LEU A 180 -1.16 -12.34 17.02
CA LEU A 180 -0.90 -10.92 16.85
C LEU A 180 -1.92 -10.05 17.62
N ALA A 181 -2.89 -10.65 18.30
CA ALA A 181 -3.93 -9.96 19.07
C ALA A 181 -4.54 -8.77 18.31
N ILE A 182 -4.86 -8.96 17.03
CA ILE A 182 -5.33 -7.87 16.16
C ILE A 182 -6.70 -7.39 16.63
N THR A 183 -6.76 -6.14 17.06
CA THR A 183 -7.97 -5.49 17.60
C THR A 183 -8.26 -4.24 16.80
N VAL A 184 -9.47 -4.10 16.24
CA VAL A 184 -9.87 -2.87 15.53
C VAL A 184 -10.56 -1.93 16.51
N HIS A 185 -10.14 -0.68 16.57
CA HIS A 185 -10.67 0.28 17.56
C HIS A 185 -11.77 1.17 16.97
N ASP A 186 -11.60 1.57 15.72
CA ASP A 186 -12.51 2.43 14.98
C ASP A 186 -12.44 2.09 13.50
N CYS A 187 -13.58 2.13 12.82
CA CYS A 187 -13.66 1.81 11.40
C CYS A 187 -14.86 2.48 10.74
N ASP A 188 -14.58 3.57 10.05
CA ASP A 188 -15.54 4.28 9.20
C ASP A 188 -15.56 3.65 7.80
N GLU A 189 -16.76 3.54 7.24
CA GLU A 189 -16.97 3.08 5.87
C GLU A 189 -17.49 4.20 4.98
N LEU A 190 -16.85 4.35 3.83
CA LEU A 190 -17.23 5.24 2.76
C LEU A 190 -17.34 4.46 1.44
N GLY A 191 -18.06 5.02 0.47
CA GLY A 191 -18.06 4.53 -0.91
C GLY A 191 -16.93 5.13 -1.73
N LEU A 192 -16.22 4.31 -2.50
CA LEU A 192 -15.24 4.76 -3.50
C LEU A 192 -15.72 4.37 -4.89
N ARG A 193 -16.01 5.36 -5.75
CA ARG A 193 -16.28 5.10 -7.17
C ARG A 193 -14.99 4.70 -7.87
N LEU A 194 -15.01 3.58 -8.59
CA LEU A 194 -13.84 3.06 -9.28
C LEU A 194 -13.66 3.74 -10.65
N THR A 195 -12.46 4.27 -10.87
CA THR A 195 -12.04 4.87 -12.15
C THR A 195 -10.87 4.04 -12.72
N PHE A 196 -11.03 3.58 -13.95
CA PHE A 196 -10.00 2.87 -14.71
C PHE A 196 -9.52 3.75 -15.88
N ALA A 197 -8.56 3.25 -16.66
CA ALA A 197 -7.96 4.01 -17.76
C ALA A 197 -8.96 4.31 -18.89
N ASP A 198 -9.98 3.47 -19.06
CA ASP A 198 -11.10 3.63 -19.98
C ASP A 198 -12.21 4.57 -19.46
N GLY A 199 -12.05 5.12 -18.25
CA GLY A 199 -12.93 6.13 -17.67
C GLY A 199 -13.60 5.72 -16.37
N GLN A 200 -14.67 6.44 -16.02
CA GLN A 200 -15.44 6.17 -14.82
C GLN A 200 -16.30 4.92 -15.01
N THR A 201 -16.32 4.06 -14.00
CA THR A 201 -17.27 2.95 -13.95
C THR A 201 -18.41 3.24 -12.99
N ASN A 202 -19.53 2.54 -13.16
CA ASN A 202 -20.61 2.49 -12.17
C ASN A 202 -20.31 1.48 -11.05
N ARG A 203 -19.05 1.05 -10.91
CA ARG A 203 -18.62 0.13 -9.85
C ARG A 203 -18.12 0.94 -8.67
N TYR A 204 -18.57 0.57 -7.49
CA TYR A 204 -18.12 1.11 -6.22
C TYR A 204 -17.32 0.05 -5.46
N ALA A 205 -16.36 0.51 -4.68
CA ALA A 205 -15.65 -0.29 -3.69
C ALA A 205 -15.93 0.28 -2.30
N ARG A 206 -15.76 -0.56 -1.28
CA ARG A 206 -15.76 -0.09 0.11
C ARG A 206 -14.43 0.58 0.40
N LEU A 207 -14.49 1.75 1.02
CA LEU A 207 -13.34 2.51 1.48
C LEU A 207 -13.41 2.61 3.00
N LEU A 208 -12.50 1.94 3.67
CA LEU A 208 -12.44 1.87 5.12
C LEU A 208 -11.34 2.80 5.63
N ARG A 209 -11.61 3.48 6.74
CA ARG A 209 -10.63 4.31 7.47
C ARG A 209 -10.77 4.05 8.96
N GLY A 210 -9.67 4.06 9.67
CA GLY A 210 -9.70 3.96 11.12
C GLY A 210 -8.40 3.45 11.69
N SER A 211 -8.47 2.82 12.87
CA SER A 211 -7.28 2.32 13.55
C SER A 211 -7.45 0.91 14.12
N PHE A 212 -6.32 0.22 14.23
CA PHE A 212 -6.21 -1.09 14.87
C PHE A 212 -4.93 -1.16 15.68
N SER A 213 -4.87 -2.11 16.62
CA SER A 213 -3.64 -2.49 17.29
C SER A 213 -3.28 -3.94 17.01
N MET A 214 -1.99 -4.24 17.07
CA MET A 214 -1.49 -5.62 17.05
C MET A 214 -0.17 -5.74 17.79
N ASN A 215 0.14 -6.95 18.25
CA ASN A 215 1.37 -7.37 18.92
C ASN A 215 2.53 -7.56 17.92
N ALA A 216 2.69 -6.61 17.01
CA ALA A 216 3.77 -6.57 16.05
C ALA A 216 4.08 -5.14 15.62
N LYS A 217 5.38 -4.87 15.47
CA LYS A 217 5.93 -3.65 14.92
C LYS A 217 6.21 -3.81 13.43
N LEU A 218 5.58 -2.97 12.61
CA LEU A 218 5.80 -2.90 11.18
C LEU A 218 6.89 -1.88 10.86
N SER A 219 7.91 -2.31 10.13
CA SER A 219 8.96 -1.46 9.57
C SER A 219 8.76 -1.31 8.06
N GLY A 220 8.98 -0.12 7.52
CA GLY A 220 8.80 0.21 6.10
C GLY A 220 7.36 0.56 5.74
N ILE A 221 7.05 0.58 4.44
CA ILE A 221 5.72 0.96 3.95
C ILE A 221 4.88 -0.28 3.70
N TRP A 222 3.86 -0.46 4.54
CA TRP A 222 2.88 -1.54 4.44
C TRP A 222 1.58 -1.05 3.82
N GLN A 223 0.95 -1.90 3.01
CA GLN A 223 -0.36 -1.64 2.43
C GLN A 223 -1.24 -2.89 2.44
N ALA A 224 -2.49 -2.75 2.87
CA ALA A 224 -3.51 -3.80 2.84
C ALA A 224 -4.61 -3.49 1.81
N GLY A 225 -5.45 -4.48 1.49
CA GLY A 225 -6.59 -4.27 0.57
C GLY A 225 -6.23 -4.18 -0.91
N ASN A 226 -7.16 -3.64 -1.70
CA ASN A 226 -7.07 -3.48 -3.14
C ASN A 226 -6.52 -2.10 -3.54
N LEU A 227 -6.24 -1.92 -4.84
CA LEU A 227 -5.78 -0.65 -5.44
C LEU A 227 -4.48 -0.09 -4.83
N GLN A 228 -3.62 -0.97 -4.31
CA GLN A 228 -2.35 -0.56 -3.67
C GLN A 228 -1.42 0.21 -4.62
N SER A 229 -1.49 -0.05 -5.93
CA SER A 229 -0.73 0.71 -6.93
C SER A 229 -1.12 2.19 -6.99
N ARG A 230 -2.30 2.58 -6.51
CA ARG A 230 -2.75 3.98 -6.41
C ARG A 230 -2.53 4.58 -5.00
N GLY A 231 -1.89 3.84 -4.09
CA GLY A 231 -1.57 4.30 -2.74
C GLY A 231 -2.62 4.02 -1.69
N TYR A 232 -3.66 3.27 -2.01
CA TYR A 232 -4.71 2.88 -1.06
C TYR A 232 -4.19 1.89 -0.03
N GLY A 233 -4.84 1.89 1.14
CA GLY A 233 -4.64 0.92 2.22
C GLY A 233 -3.31 1.01 2.96
N ARG A 234 -2.67 2.18 3.00
CA ARG A 234 -1.43 2.35 3.80
C ARG A 234 -1.69 2.09 5.28
N LEU A 235 -0.82 1.30 5.90
CA LEU A 235 -0.78 1.09 7.34
C LEU A 235 0.29 2.02 7.93
N ILE A 236 -0.12 2.91 8.82
CA ILE A 236 0.73 3.98 9.35
C ILE A 236 0.77 3.85 10.87
N ARG A 237 1.95 3.67 11.44
CA ARG A 237 2.11 3.60 12.91
C ARG A 237 1.68 4.91 13.56
N ILE A 238 1.02 4.83 14.70
CA ILE A 238 0.70 5.99 15.54
C ILE A 238 1.73 6.06 16.66
N VAL A 239 2.45 7.18 16.79
CA VAL A 239 3.47 7.40 17.81
C VAL A 239 3.11 8.65 18.61
N GLY A 240 2.84 8.51 19.91
CA GLY A 240 2.53 9.64 20.80
C GLY A 240 1.27 10.44 20.40
N GLY A 241 0.28 9.81 19.78
CA GLY A 241 -0.92 10.48 19.25
C GLY A 241 -0.72 11.22 17.92
N VAL A 242 0.50 11.20 17.37
CA VAL A 242 0.82 11.75 16.04
C VAL A 242 1.03 10.60 15.06
N HIS A 243 0.52 10.75 13.84
CA HIS A 243 0.77 9.77 12.77
C HIS A 243 2.24 9.80 12.36
N ASP A 244 2.90 8.64 12.36
CA ASP A 244 4.28 8.53 11.88
C ASP A 244 4.33 8.92 10.39
N ALA A 245 5.17 9.89 10.05
CA ALA A 245 5.20 10.53 8.73
C ALA A 245 6.06 9.76 7.71
N ALA A 246 6.54 8.57 8.08
CA ALA A 246 7.34 7.68 7.25
C ALA A 246 6.74 7.49 5.85
#